data_AF-A0A379TGA5-F1
#
_entry.id   AF-A0A379TGA5-F1
#
_cell.length_a   1.000
_cell.length_b   1.000
_cell.length_c   1.000
_cell.angle_alpha   90.00
_cell.angle_beta   90.00
_cell.angle_gamma   90.00
#
_symmetry.space_group_name_H-M   'P 1'
#
loop_
_entity.id
_entity.type
_entity.pdbx_description
1 polymer ?
#
loop_
_entity_poly.entity_id
_entity_poly.type
_entity_poly.pdbx_seq_one_letter_code
_entity_poly.pdbx_strand_id
1 'polypeptide(L)'
;MINSPRVCIQVQSVYIEAQSSPDDERYVFAYTVTIRNLGRAPVQLLGRYWLITNGHGRETEVQGEGVVGVQPRIAPGGRVSVHQRRGH
;
A
#
# COMPACT_ATOMS: atom_id res chain seq x y z
N MET A 1 23.98 -8.26 -15.43
CA MET A 1 22.57 -7.83 -15.37
C MET A 1 22.49 -6.49 -14.65
N ILE A 2 22.59 -5.36 -15.37
CA ILE A 2 22.73 -4.01 -14.78
C ILE A 2 21.43 -3.18 -14.78
N ASN A 3 20.31 -3.74 -15.23
CA ASN A 3 19.09 -2.97 -15.54
C ASN A 3 17.79 -3.45 -14.85
N SER A 4 17.85 -4.34 -13.85
CA SER A 4 16.63 -4.71 -13.11
C SER A 4 16.13 -3.51 -12.30
N PRO A 5 14.82 -3.18 -12.34
CA PRO A 5 14.26 -2.12 -11.52
C PRO A 5 14.45 -2.47 -10.04
N ARG A 6 14.90 -1.48 -9.25
CA ARG A 6 15.11 -1.66 -7.81
C ARG A 6 14.10 -0.79 -7.08
N VAL A 7 13.03 -1.39 -6.59
CA VAL A 7 11.96 -0.69 -5.87
C VAL A 7 11.96 -1.13 -4.41
N CYS A 8 11.93 -0.16 -3.50
CA CYS A 8 11.79 -0.40 -2.07
C CYS A 8 10.42 0.09 -1.61
N ILE A 9 9.69 -0.77 -0.91
CA ILE A 9 8.37 -0.48 -0.33
C ILE A 9 8.53 -0.43 1.19
N GLN A 10 8.06 0.66 1.79
CA GLN A 10 7.96 0.80 3.24
C GLN A 10 6.51 1.07 3.61
N VAL A 11 6.00 0.35 4.61
CA VAL A 11 4.61 0.50 5.07
C VAL A 11 4.62 0.86 6.56
N GLN A 12 3.82 1.84 6.93
CA GLN A 12 3.50 2.15 8.32
C GLN A 12 2.00 1.97 8.52
N SER A 13 1.61 1.20 9.52
CA SER A 13 0.21 0.97 9.89
C SER A 13 -0.12 1.65 11.22
N VAL A 14 -1.34 2.14 11.34
CA VAL A 14 -1.87 2.76 12.56
C VAL A 14 -3.31 2.30 12.74
N TYR A 15 -3.64 1.79 13.94
CA TYR A 15 -5.02 1.53 14.34
C TYR A 15 -5.75 2.85 14.64
N ILE A 16 -6.96 3.03 14.12
CA ILE A 16 -7.76 4.24 14.32
C ILE A 16 -8.89 3.91 15.30
N GLU A 17 -8.61 4.09 16.59
CA GLU A 17 -9.58 3.82 17.67
C GLU A 17 -10.90 4.57 17.45
N ALA A 18 -10.84 5.86 17.12
CA ALA A 18 -12.03 6.70 16.89
C ALA A 18 -12.95 6.24 15.73
N GLN A 19 -12.52 5.30 14.88
CA GLN A 19 -13.32 4.76 13.77
C GLN A 19 -13.60 3.26 13.93
N SER A 20 -13.17 2.68 15.05
CA SER A 20 -13.28 1.27 15.35
C SER A 20 -14.29 1.05 16.47
N SER A 21 -14.93 -0.11 16.47
CA SER A 21 -15.80 -0.58 17.53
C SER A 21 -15.44 -2.04 17.79
N PRO A 22 -14.54 -2.32 18.75
CA PRO A 22 -14.13 -3.68 19.06
C PRO A 22 -15.29 -4.58 19.49
N ASP A 23 -16.29 -4.02 20.17
CA ASP A 23 -17.51 -4.73 20.59
C ASP A 23 -18.37 -5.20 19.40
N ASP A 24 -18.28 -4.48 18.26
CA ASP A 24 -18.94 -4.84 17.00
C ASP A 24 -18.00 -5.56 16.01
N GLU A 25 -16.84 -6.03 16.48
CA GLU A 25 -15.77 -6.62 15.66
C GLU A 25 -15.30 -5.75 14.49
N ARG A 26 -15.47 -4.42 14.58
CA ARG A 26 -15.11 -3.47 13.52
C ARG A 26 -13.77 -2.79 13.83
N TYR A 27 -12.76 -3.02 13.00
CA TYR A 27 -11.42 -2.49 13.22
C TYR A 27 -10.92 -1.69 12.01
N VAL A 28 -10.59 -0.42 12.21
CA VAL A 28 -10.11 0.47 11.13
C VAL A 28 -8.63 0.74 11.29
N PHE A 29 -7.90 0.57 10.19
CA PHE A 29 -6.46 0.84 10.10
C PHE A 29 -6.16 1.85 8.99
N ALA A 30 -5.22 2.74 9.26
CA ALA A 30 -4.57 3.61 8.28
C ALA A 30 -3.23 3.01 7.88
N TYR A 31 -2.89 3.09 6.59
CA TYR A 31 -1.62 2.66 6.04
C TYR A 31 -0.98 3.81 5.28
N THR A 32 0.27 4.10 5.58
CA THR A 32 1.12 4.96 4.75
C THR A 32 2.12 4.08 4.01
N VAL A 33 1.93 3.94 2.71
CA VAL A 33 2.80 3.15 1.83
C VAL A 33 3.73 4.10 1.09
N THR A 34 5.04 3.96 1.30
CA THR A 34 6.06 4.72 0.59
C THR A 34 6.79 3.82 -0.39
N ILE A 35 6.82 4.24 -1.65
CA ILE A 35 7.42 3.51 -2.77
C ILE A 35 8.60 4.32 -3.25
N ARG A 36 9.81 3.75 -3.18
CA ARG A 36 11.06 4.40 -3.56
C ARG A 36 11.67 3.69 -4.75
N ASN A 37 11.99 4.44 -5.80
CA ASN A 37 12.76 3.92 -6.92
C ASN A 37 14.26 4.08 -6.60
N LEU A 38 14.91 2.98 -6.26
CA LEU A 38 16.34 2.88 -6.01
C LEU A 38 17.12 2.42 -7.26
N GLY A 39 16.44 2.26 -8.39
CA GLY A 39 17.01 1.87 -9.67
C GLY A 39 17.55 3.07 -10.45
N ARG A 40 18.08 2.79 -11.64
CA ARG A 40 18.66 3.80 -12.56
C ARG A 40 17.71 4.22 -13.69
N ALA A 41 16.59 3.53 -13.83
CA ALA A 41 15.54 3.82 -14.82
C ALA A 41 14.23 4.20 -14.10
N PRO A 42 13.38 5.06 -14.71
CA PRO A 42 12.07 5.38 -14.15
C PRO A 42 11.18 4.13 -14.09
N VAL A 43 10.33 4.07 -13.06
CA VAL A 43 9.32 3.01 -12.88
C VAL A 43 7.92 3.63 -12.82
N GLN A 44 6.89 2.85 -13.11
CA GLN A 44 5.49 3.30 -13.00
C GLN A 44 4.70 2.28 -12.20
N LEU A 45 3.90 2.76 -11.24
CA LEU A 45 2.94 1.91 -10.54
C LEU A 45 1.69 1.79 -11.40
N LEU A 46 1.45 0.58 -11.92
CA LEU A 46 0.32 0.29 -12.80
C LEU A 46 -0.91 -0.18 -12.04
N GLY A 47 -0.71 -0.98 -10.99
CA GLY A 47 -1.78 -1.56 -10.20
C GLY A 47 -1.28 -2.01 -8.84
N ARG A 48 -2.24 -2.40 -8.00
CA ARG A 48 -2.01 -2.92 -6.66
C ARG A 48 -2.86 -4.16 -6.45
N TYR A 49 -2.31 -5.07 -5.66
CA TYR A 49 -3.00 -6.24 -5.15
C TYR A 49 -2.69 -6.35 -3.66
N TRP A 50 -3.73 -6.56 -2.87
CA TRP A 50 -3.66 -6.80 -1.44
C TRP A 50 -4.36 -8.12 -1.13
N LEU A 51 -3.65 -9.01 -0.46
CA LEU A 51 -4.23 -10.14 0.24
C LEU A 51 -4.22 -9.79 1.72
N ILE A 52 -5.40 -9.69 2.33
CA ILE A 52 -5.53 -9.28 3.73
C ILE A 52 -6.18 -10.39 4.53
N THR A 53 -5.45 -10.88 5.51
CA THR A 53 -5.88 -11.93 6.43
C THR A 53 -6.29 -11.31 7.76
N ASN A 54 -7.52 -11.56 8.20
CA ASN A 54 -7.99 -11.09 9.51
C ASN A 54 -7.53 -12.02 10.66
N GLY A 55 -7.88 -11.67 11.90
CA GLY A 55 -7.51 -12.44 13.10
C GLY A 55 -8.07 -13.88 13.15
N HIS A 56 -9.09 -14.20 12.34
CA HIS A 56 -9.67 -15.53 12.22
C HIS A 56 -9.12 -16.33 11.03
N GLY A 57 -8.12 -15.80 10.33
CA GLY A 57 -7.53 -16.46 9.15
C GLY A 57 -8.35 -16.28 7.87
N ARG A 58 -9.42 -15.46 7.88
CA ARG A 58 -10.21 -15.17 6.68
C ARG A 58 -9.47 -14.19 5.79
N GLU A 59 -9.33 -14.54 4.53
CA GLU A 59 -8.65 -13.71 3.53
C GLU A 59 -9.65 -12.82 2.77
N THR A 60 -9.20 -11.62 2.41
CA THR A 60 -9.92 -10.69 1.55
C THR A 60 -8.95 -10.10 0.54
N GLU A 61 -9.26 -10.28 -0.73
CA GLU A 61 -8.48 -9.73 -1.83
C GLU A 61 -8.99 -8.34 -2.22
N VAL A 62 -8.06 -7.41 -2.44
CA VAL A 62 -8.36 -6.09 -3.00
C VAL A 62 -7.37 -5.81 -4.12
N GLN A 63 -7.90 -5.56 -5.30
CA GLN A 63 -7.13 -5.26 -6.48
C GLN A 63 -7.66 -3.99 -7.14
N GLY A 64 -6.79 -3.27 -7.81
CA GLY A 64 -7.19 -2.10 -8.57
C GLY A 64 -6.03 -1.44 -9.30
N GLU A 65 -6.37 -0.65 -10.31
CA GLU A 65 -5.39 0.13 -11.05
C GLU A 65 -4.83 1.28 -10.20
N GLY A 66 -3.56 1.56 -10.41
CA GLY A 66 -2.88 2.65 -9.75
C GLY A 66 -2.96 2.57 -8.22
N VAL A 67 -2.90 3.74 -7.61
CA VAL A 67 -3.12 3.96 -6.18
C VAL A 67 -3.83 5.30 -6.01
N VAL A 68 -4.93 5.34 -5.25
CA VAL A 68 -5.78 6.55 -5.09
C VAL A 68 -6.18 7.17 -6.44
N GLY A 69 -6.46 6.34 -7.45
CA GLY A 69 -6.91 6.78 -8.77
C GLY A 69 -5.81 7.27 -9.72
N VAL A 70 -4.54 7.19 -9.34
CA VAL A 70 -3.40 7.60 -10.20
C VAL A 70 -2.38 6.48 -10.39
N GLN A 71 -1.67 6.50 -11.52
CA GLN A 71 -0.55 5.61 -11.82
C GLN A 71 0.78 6.39 -11.78
N PRO A 72 1.38 6.62 -10.60
CA PRO A 72 2.53 7.49 -10.47
C PRO A 72 3.75 6.93 -11.19
N ARG A 73 4.40 7.78 -11.99
CA ARG A 73 5.73 7.52 -12.56
C ARG A 73 6.79 8.06 -11.60
N ILE A 74 7.69 7.20 -11.16
CA ILE A 74 8.71 7.50 -10.15
C ILE A 74 10.08 7.50 -10.84
N ALA A 75 10.69 8.68 -10.95
CA ALA A 75 12.04 8.85 -11.48
C ALA A 75 13.08 8.10 -10.61
N PRO A 76 14.27 7.79 -11.15
CA PRO A 76 15.40 7.27 -10.36
C PRO A 76 15.67 8.13 -9.12
N GLY A 77 15.80 7.50 -7.95
CA GLY A 77 15.95 8.18 -6.66
C GLY A 77 14.67 8.80 -6.08
N GLY A 78 13.60 8.88 -6.87
CA GLY A 78 12.31 9.43 -6.48
C GLY A 78 11.52 8.54 -5.53
N ARG A 79 10.48 9.11 -4.93
CA ARG A 79 9.51 8.40 -4.10
C ARG A 79 8.11 8.97 -4.22
N VAL A 80 7.12 8.15 -3.94
CA VAL A 80 5.73 8.54 -3.71
C VAL A 80 5.26 7.93 -2.38
N SER A 81 4.44 8.66 -1.64
CA SER A 81 3.80 8.18 -0.42
C SER A 81 2.29 8.25 -0.59
N VAL A 82 1.60 7.20 -0.17
CA VAL A 82 0.17 7.05 -0.37
C VAL A 82 -0.50 6.64 0.93
N HIS A 83 -1.57 7.34 1.29
CA HIS A 83 -2.37 7.05 2.46
C HIS A 83 -3.61 6.25 2.06
N GLN A 84 -3.80 5.12 2.71
CA GLN A 84 -4.96 4.25 2.52
C GLN A 84 -5.61 4.02 3.89
N ARG A 85 -6.94 3.88 3.90
CA ARG A 85 -7.70 3.51 5.10
C ARG A 85 -8.54 2.30 4.77
N ARG A 86 -8.57 1.32 5.68
CA ARG A 86 -9.37 0.12 5.52
C ARG A 86 -10.01 -0.28 6.84
N GLY A 87 -11.30 -0.57 6.79
CA GLY A 87 -12.03 -1.25 7.86
C GLY A 87 -12.04 -2.75 7.59
N HIS A 88 -11.90 -3.53 8.65
CA HIS A 88 -12.12 -4.97 8.72
C HIS A 88 -13.29 -5.26 9.64
#